data_AF-A0AAN7JA39-F1
#
_entry.id   AF-A0AAN7JA39-F1
#
_cell.length_a   1.000
_cell.length_b   1.000
_cell.length_c   1.000
_cell.angle_alpha   90.00
_cell.angle_beta   90.00
_cell.angle_gamma   90.00
#
_symmetry.space_group_name_H-M   'P 1'
#
loop_
_entity.id
_entity.type
_entity.pdbx_description
1 polymer ?
#
loop_
_entity_poly.entity_id
_entity_poly.type
_entity_poly.pdbx_seq_one_letter_code
_entity_poly.pdbx_strand_id
1 'polypeptide(L)'
;MTQTQLFSSGLELANFVVSLDVLHYAWTAIWNLYTEISQNEGPSSLVKFKVFEIPCCTIIAFFTWPANSKDYVQGNGGGDFVSTSTPKKCFPVFNFLCTKDNQEFSINKPALELFTSIFDVLPESVKVRSSNQTSELCT
;
A
#
# COMPACT_ATOMS: atom_id res chain seq x y z
N MET A 1 28.27 -20.10 27.31
CA MET A 1 27.35 -19.07 26.76
C MET A 1 26.79 -19.62 25.47
N THR A 2 25.52 -20.00 25.45
CA THR A 2 24.83 -20.45 24.24
C THR A 2 24.30 -19.21 23.53
N GLN A 3 24.91 -18.86 22.39
CA GLN A 3 24.40 -17.82 21.51
C GLN A 3 23.06 -18.31 20.94
N THR A 4 21.96 -17.74 21.40
CA THR A 4 20.63 -17.95 20.83
C THR A 4 20.68 -17.48 19.38
N GLN A 5 20.57 -18.39 18.43
CA GLN A 5 20.46 -18.07 17.00
C GLN A 5 19.11 -17.37 16.78
N LEU A 6 19.08 -16.05 16.91
CA LEU A 6 17.88 -15.23 16.68
C LEU A 6 17.54 -15.09 15.18
N PHE A 7 18.40 -15.55 14.27
CA PHE A 7 18.28 -15.32 12.82
C PHE A 7 18.64 -16.54 11.97
N SER A 8 18.15 -17.74 12.30
CA SER A 8 18.50 -18.94 11.52
C SER A 8 17.87 -18.97 10.13
N SER A 9 16.67 -18.38 9.92
CA SER A 9 15.93 -18.48 8.65
C SER A 9 16.02 -17.26 7.73
N GLY A 10 16.53 -16.12 8.23
CA GLY A 10 16.53 -14.86 7.47
C GLY A 10 17.40 -14.91 6.21
N LEU A 11 18.56 -15.57 6.30
CA LEU A 11 19.47 -15.74 5.17
C LEU A 11 18.87 -16.66 4.08
N GLU A 12 18.24 -17.76 4.50
CA GLU A 12 17.58 -18.72 3.61
C GLU A 12 16.40 -18.05 2.88
N LEU A 13 15.57 -17.30 3.61
CA LEU A 13 14.46 -16.56 3.04
C LEU A 13 14.91 -15.44 2.09
N ALA A 14 15.96 -14.69 2.45
CA ALA A 14 16.49 -13.64 1.59
C ALA A 14 17.02 -14.21 0.26
N ASN A 15 17.76 -15.32 0.31
CA ASN A 15 18.25 -16.01 -0.90
C ASN A 15 17.08 -16.52 -1.75
N PHE A 16 16.03 -17.05 -1.14
CA PHE A 16 14.81 -17.44 -1.86
C PHE A 16 14.14 -16.24 -2.53
N VAL A 17 13.92 -15.14 -1.81
CA VAL A 17 13.24 -13.95 -2.36
C VAL A 17 14.05 -13.29 -3.48
N VAL A 18 15.39 -13.26 -3.38
CA VAL A 18 16.26 -12.70 -4.42
C VAL A 18 16.36 -13.62 -5.64
N SER A 19 16.30 -14.94 -5.44
CA SER A 19 16.26 -15.89 -6.57
C SER A 19 14.90 -15.92 -7.29
N LEU A 20 13.84 -15.43 -6.65
CA LEU A 20 12.59 -15.13 -7.33
C LEU A 20 12.73 -13.80 -8.08
N ASP A 21 12.66 -13.84 -9.41
CA ASP A 21 12.70 -12.65 -10.28
C ASP A 21 11.60 -11.62 -10.00
N VAL A 22 10.69 -11.91 -9.06
CA VAL A 22 9.62 -11.01 -8.58
C VAL A 22 10.16 -9.65 -8.15
N LEU A 23 11.31 -9.58 -7.46
CA LEU A 23 11.92 -8.30 -7.10
C LEU A 23 12.38 -7.52 -8.32
N HIS A 24 12.99 -8.20 -9.29
CA HIS A 24 13.42 -7.59 -10.53
C HIS A 24 12.23 -7.06 -11.35
N TYR A 25 11.17 -7.85 -11.46
CA TYR A 25 9.94 -7.46 -12.13
C TYR A 25 9.24 -6.28 -11.45
N ALA A 26 9.11 -6.30 -10.12
CA ALA A 26 8.50 -5.21 -9.36
C ALA A 26 9.29 -3.91 -9.52
N TRP A 27 10.62 -3.97 -9.42
CA TRP A 27 11.47 -2.80 -9.62
C TRP A 27 11.39 -2.26 -11.05
N THR A 28 11.38 -3.14 -12.04
CA THR A 28 11.24 -2.77 -13.45
C THR A 28 9.89 -2.08 -13.71
N ALA A 29 8.80 -2.59 -13.14
CA ALA A 29 7.47 -1.97 -13.23
C ALA A 29 7.45 -0.55 -12.63
N ILE A 30 8.05 -0.37 -11.45
CA ILE A 30 8.18 0.94 -10.79
C ILE A 30 9.00 1.90 -11.66
N TRP A 31 10.14 1.46 -12.18
CA TRP A 31 11.03 2.28 -13.01
C TRP A 31 10.36 2.71 -14.32
N ASN A 32 9.65 1.80 -14.97
CA ASN A 32 8.90 2.12 -16.20
C ASN A 32 7.80 3.14 -15.93
N LEU A 33 7.05 3.00 -14.84
CA LEU A 33 6.02 3.97 -14.46
C LEU A 33 6.63 5.34 -14.12
N TYR A 34 7.75 5.36 -13.41
CA TYR A 34 8.49 6.58 -13.08
C TYR A 34 8.95 7.34 -14.34
N THR A 35 9.60 6.65 -15.27
CA THR A 35 10.12 7.26 -16.51
C THR A 35 9.00 7.81 -17.37
N GLU A 36 7.87 7.08 -17.49
CA GLU A 36 6.68 7.53 -18.21
C GLU A 36 6.10 8.81 -17.61
N ILE A 37 5.92 8.86 -16.29
CA ILE A 37 5.32 10.03 -15.62
C ILE A 37 6.27 11.23 -15.66
N SER A 38 7.56 11.03 -15.35
CA SER A 38 8.54 12.12 -15.29
C SER A 38 8.83 12.79 -16.64
N GLN A 39 8.59 12.08 -17.76
CA GLN A 39 8.79 12.62 -19.11
C GLN A 39 7.54 13.30 -19.69
N ASN A 40 6.36 12.85 -19.30
CA ASN A 40 5.10 13.27 -19.94
C ASN A 40 4.23 14.19 -19.07
N GLU A 41 4.44 14.22 -17.74
CA GLU A 41 3.59 14.97 -16.81
C GLU A 41 4.41 15.94 -15.94
N GLY A 42 3.82 17.11 -15.65
CA GLY A 42 4.34 18.05 -14.66
C GLY A 42 4.11 17.55 -13.22
N PRO A 43 4.72 18.20 -12.21
CA PRO A 43 4.49 17.89 -10.79
C PRO A 43 3.00 17.82 -10.45
N SER A 44 2.54 16.70 -9.91
CA SER A 44 1.13 16.45 -9.60
C SER A 44 0.99 15.59 -8.35
N SER A 45 0.33 16.12 -7.32
CA SER A 45 0.10 15.40 -6.05
C SER A 45 -0.84 14.18 -6.18
N LEU A 46 -1.22 13.78 -7.39
CA LEU A 46 -2.05 12.61 -7.64
C LEU A 46 -1.19 11.34 -7.68
N VAL A 47 -1.68 10.28 -7.04
CA VAL A 47 -1.11 8.95 -7.23
C VAL A 47 -1.51 8.41 -8.59
N LYS A 48 -0.55 7.84 -9.30
CA LYS A 48 -0.75 7.12 -10.54
C LYS A 48 -0.46 5.65 -10.30
N PHE A 49 -1.13 4.79 -11.05
CA PHE A 49 -0.82 3.37 -11.02
C PHE A 49 -0.86 2.80 -12.44
N LYS A 50 -0.16 1.67 -12.62
CA LYS A 50 -0.19 0.92 -13.87
C LYS A 50 -0.13 -0.58 -13.57
N VAL A 51 -0.89 -1.33 -14.34
CA VAL A 51 -0.94 -2.79 -14.27
C VAL A 51 0.02 -3.37 -15.30
N PHE A 52 0.87 -4.29 -14.85
CA PHE A 52 1.85 -5.02 -15.65
C PHE A 52 1.54 -6.50 -15.56
N GLU A 53 1.12 -7.09 -16.68
CA GLU A 53 0.89 -8.52 -16.78
C GLU A 53 2.20 -9.23 -17.12
N ILE A 54 2.61 -10.16 -16.27
CA ILE A 54 3.82 -10.97 -16.44
C ILE A 54 3.37 -12.45 -16.46
N PRO A 55 4.06 -13.35 -17.18
CA PRO A 55 3.61 -14.74 -17.32
C PRO A 55 3.31 -15.48 -16.01
N CYS A 56 3.91 -15.08 -14.89
CA CYS A 56 3.71 -15.72 -13.59
C CYS A 56 2.89 -14.89 -12.58
N CYS A 57 2.68 -13.59 -12.81
CA CYS A 57 1.97 -12.71 -11.88
C CYS A 57 1.51 -11.40 -12.54
N THR A 58 0.56 -10.73 -11.89
CA THR A 58 0.17 -9.36 -12.22
C THR A 58 0.81 -8.42 -11.21
N ILE A 59 1.53 -7.39 -11.67
CA ILE A 59 2.12 -6.35 -10.81
C ILE A 59 1.35 -5.05 -11.00
N ILE A 60 0.96 -4.44 -9.90
CA ILE A 60 0.34 -3.11 -9.90
C ILE A 60 1.32 -2.15 -9.23
N ALA A 61 1.98 -1.32 -10.04
CA ALA A 61 2.92 -0.33 -9.55
C ALA A 61 2.19 0.98 -9.26
N PHE A 62 2.54 1.62 -8.15
CA PHE A 62 2.01 2.92 -7.74
C PHE A 62 3.14 3.95 -7.70
N PHE A 63 2.86 5.19 -8.10
CA PHE A 63 3.84 6.26 -8.12
C PHE A 63 3.20 7.62 -7.84
N THR A 64 3.95 8.51 -7.16
CA THR A 64 3.58 9.90 -6.88
C THR A 64 4.67 10.83 -7.39
N TRP A 65 4.30 11.99 -7.95
CA TRP A 65 5.25 12.95 -8.52
C TRP A 65 5.08 14.37 -7.93
N PRO A 66 6.10 15.00 -7.34
CA PRO A 66 7.48 14.55 -7.26
C PRO A 66 7.66 13.33 -6.35
N ALA A 67 8.59 12.45 -6.73
CA ALA A 67 8.98 11.31 -5.92
C ALA A 67 9.42 11.81 -4.55
N ASN A 68 8.79 11.32 -3.49
CA ASN A 68 9.08 11.74 -2.12
C ASN A 68 8.92 13.26 -1.93
N SER A 69 7.75 13.82 -2.26
CA SER A 69 7.35 15.09 -1.66
C SER A 69 7.54 14.98 -0.13
N LYS A 70 8.63 15.58 0.36
CA LYS A 70 9.04 15.54 1.77
C LYS A 70 7.92 16.06 2.70
N ASP A 71 7.01 16.85 2.13
CA ASP A 71 5.85 17.42 2.80
C ASP A 71 4.90 16.34 3.32
N TYR A 72 4.73 15.23 2.59
CA TYR A 72 3.81 14.15 2.99
C TYR A 72 4.43 13.12 3.96
N VAL A 73 5.75 12.88 3.91
CA VAL A 73 6.38 11.76 4.64
C VAL A 73 7.19 12.20 5.88
N GLN A 74 7.74 13.42 5.91
CA GLN A 74 8.70 13.79 6.97
C GLN A 74 8.57 15.22 7.53
N GLY A 75 7.91 16.14 6.82
CA GLY A 75 7.89 17.56 7.21
C GLY A 75 6.62 18.05 7.90
N ASN A 76 5.43 17.77 7.35
CA ASN A 76 4.17 18.42 7.78
C ASN A 76 2.93 17.49 7.87
N GLY A 77 3.03 16.22 7.45
CA GLY A 77 1.90 15.27 7.48
C GLY A 77 2.27 13.79 7.71
N GLY A 78 3.55 13.44 7.77
CA GLY A 78 4.00 12.05 7.94
C GLY A 78 3.65 11.42 9.29
N GLY A 79 3.49 12.27 10.32
CA GLY A 79 2.98 11.90 11.63
C GLY A 79 1.46 12.11 11.79
N ASP A 80 0.76 12.53 10.74
CA ASP A 80 -0.70 12.64 10.77
C ASP A 80 -1.29 11.24 10.54
N PHE A 81 -1.77 10.65 11.64
CA PHE A 81 -2.41 9.35 11.64
C PHE A 81 -3.91 9.52 11.87
N VAL A 82 -4.70 8.75 11.14
CA VAL A 82 -6.14 8.63 11.40
C VAL A 82 -6.38 7.30 12.11
N SER A 83 -7.04 7.36 13.28
CA SER A 83 -7.57 6.18 13.96
C SER A 83 -8.93 5.80 13.39
N THR A 84 -9.18 4.49 13.29
CA THR A 84 -10.47 3.93 12.85
C THR A 84 -11.64 4.24 13.79
N SER A 85 -11.39 4.61 15.05
CA SER A 85 -12.43 5.11 15.96
C SER A 85 -13.02 6.47 15.56
N THR A 86 -12.43 7.14 14.57
CA THR A 86 -12.96 8.42 14.05
C THR A 86 -14.07 8.13 13.02
N PRO A 87 -15.36 8.23 13.36
CA PRO A 87 -16.45 7.59 12.60
C PRO A 87 -16.66 8.16 11.19
N LYS A 88 -16.12 9.34 10.90
CA LYS A 88 -16.26 10.04 9.60
C LYS A 88 -15.09 9.81 8.65
N LYS A 89 -14.01 9.11 9.07
CA LYS A 89 -12.78 8.99 8.29
C LYS A 89 -12.33 7.54 8.03
N CYS A 90 -12.96 6.56 8.66
CA CYS A 90 -12.60 5.17 8.43
C CYS A 90 -13.17 4.69 7.09
N PHE A 91 -12.27 4.48 6.12
CA PHE A 91 -12.59 3.80 4.88
C PHE A 91 -13.01 2.35 5.25
N PRO A 92 -14.29 1.95 5.05
CA PRO A 92 -14.83 0.71 5.60
C PRO A 92 -14.15 -0.56 5.06
N VAL A 93 -13.33 -0.41 4.02
CA VAL A 93 -12.56 -1.46 3.37
C VAL A 93 -11.56 -2.11 4.33
N PHE A 94 -11.12 -1.43 5.39
CA PHE A 94 -10.11 -1.96 6.31
C PHE A 94 -10.65 -2.55 7.63
N ASN A 95 -11.97 -2.67 7.78
CA ASN A 95 -12.57 -3.24 9.00
C ASN A 95 -12.09 -4.66 9.31
N PHE A 96 -11.63 -5.41 8.30
CA PHE A 96 -11.09 -6.77 8.48
C PHE A 96 -9.74 -6.80 9.22
N LEU A 97 -9.05 -5.67 9.36
CA LEU A 97 -7.80 -5.57 10.12
C LEU A 97 -8.05 -5.50 11.64
N CYS A 98 -9.27 -5.16 12.06
CA CYS A 98 -9.65 -5.10 13.46
C CYS A 98 -9.76 -6.53 14.03
N THR A 99 -9.15 -6.76 15.19
CA THR A 99 -9.30 -8.01 15.95
C THR A 99 -10.11 -7.77 17.21
N LYS A 100 -10.48 -8.84 17.92
CA LYS A 100 -11.17 -8.73 19.21
C LYS A 100 -10.38 -7.89 20.22
N ASP A 101 -9.05 -8.07 20.20
CA ASP A 101 -8.12 -7.41 21.12
C ASP A 101 -7.61 -6.06 20.60
N ASN A 102 -7.65 -5.84 19.29
CA ASN A 102 -7.24 -4.59 18.63
C ASN A 102 -8.36 -4.10 17.72
N GLN A 103 -9.33 -3.42 18.31
CA GLN A 103 -10.48 -2.87 17.58
C GLN A 103 -10.13 -1.61 16.79
N GLU A 104 -9.02 -0.97 17.13
CA GLU A 104 -8.56 0.27 16.52
C GLU A 104 -7.15 0.13 15.99
N PHE A 105 -6.87 0.81 14.89
CA PHE A 105 -5.53 0.95 14.35
C PHE A 105 -5.36 2.33 13.70
N SER A 106 -4.10 2.72 13.54
CA SER A 106 -3.72 4.01 12.98
C SER A 106 -3.12 3.83 11.59
N ILE A 107 -3.60 4.60 10.62
CA ILE A 107 -3.06 4.63 9.25
C ILE A 107 -2.46 6.01 8.99
N ASN A 108 -1.33 6.06 8.28
CA ASN A 108 -0.81 7.32 7.77
C ASN A 108 -1.86 7.98 6.86
N LYS A 109 -2.33 9.16 7.27
CA LYS A 109 -3.45 9.83 6.61
C LYS A 109 -3.12 10.27 5.19
N PRO A 110 -1.95 10.87 4.88
CA PRO A 110 -1.58 11.14 3.50
C PRO A 110 -1.62 9.91 2.58
N ALA A 111 -1.11 8.77 3.04
CA ALA A 111 -1.14 7.53 2.28
C ALA A 111 -2.58 7.04 2.06
N LEU A 112 -3.44 7.15 3.09
CA LEU A 112 -4.86 6.80 2.99
C LEU A 112 -5.61 7.71 2.01
N GLU A 113 -5.37 9.02 2.04
CA GLU A 113 -5.99 9.98 1.11
C GLU A 113 -5.59 9.69 -0.34
N LEU A 114 -4.29 9.44 -0.59
CA LEU A 114 -3.80 9.03 -1.90
C LEU A 114 -4.45 7.72 -2.35
N PHE A 115 -4.49 6.70 -1.50
CA PHE A 115 -5.11 5.41 -1.82
C PHE A 115 -6.61 5.58 -2.14
N THR A 116 -7.33 6.33 -1.32
CA THR A 116 -8.77 6.59 -1.51
C THR A 116 -9.05 7.29 -2.83
N SER A 117 -8.17 8.20 -3.26
CA SER A 117 -8.33 8.96 -4.51
C SER A 117 -8.35 8.11 -5.78
N ILE A 118 -7.75 6.91 -5.74
CA ILE A 118 -7.70 5.98 -6.88
C ILE A 118 -8.48 4.69 -6.64
N PHE A 119 -9.06 4.51 -5.45
CA PHE A 119 -9.67 3.23 -5.08
C PHE A 119 -10.72 2.79 -6.10
N ASP A 120 -11.61 3.68 -6.53
CA ASP A 120 -12.70 3.37 -7.45
C ASP A 120 -12.24 2.96 -8.86
N VAL A 121 -11.01 3.32 -9.24
CA VAL A 121 -10.45 2.99 -10.57
C VAL A 121 -9.46 1.83 -10.54
N LEU A 122 -9.15 1.27 -9.35
CA LEU A 122 -8.30 0.08 -9.25
C LEU A 122 -8.95 -1.16 -9.89
N PRO A 123 -8.14 -2.15 -10.32
CA PRO A 123 -8.66 -3.42 -10.80
C PRO A 123 -9.55 -4.10 -9.75
N GLU A 124 -10.67 -4.69 -10.18
CA GLU A 124 -11.61 -5.40 -9.29
C GLU A 124 -10.96 -6.56 -8.54
N SER A 125 -9.90 -7.17 -9.08
CA SER A 125 -9.12 -8.20 -8.40
C SER A 125 -8.47 -7.73 -7.09
N VAL A 126 -8.25 -6.43 -6.93
CA VAL A 126 -7.68 -5.82 -5.71
C VAL A 126 -8.76 -5.30 -4.78
N LYS A 127 -9.90 -4.91 -5.34
CA LYS A 127 -11.10 -4.51 -4.59
C LYS A 127 -11.82 -5.76 -4.10
N VAL A 128 -11.23 -6.49 -3.15
CA VAL A 128 -11.95 -7.57 -2.50
C VAL A 128 -13.21 -6.96 -1.87
N ARG A 129 -14.38 -7.27 -2.44
CA ARG A 129 -15.66 -6.97 -1.79
C ARG A 129 -15.64 -7.76 -0.49
N SER A 130 -15.67 -7.06 0.63
CA SER A 130 -16.20 -7.62 1.88
C SER A 130 -17.70 -7.87 1.68
N SER A 131 -18.06 -8.85 0.84
CA SER A 131 -19.39 -9.43 0.82
C SER A 131 -19.54 -10.23 2.11
N ASN A 132 -19.96 -9.54 3.17
CA ASN A 132 -20.69 -9.99 4.36
C ASN A 132 -20.32 -9.12 5.58
N GLN A 133 -20.73 -7.85 5.58
CA GLN A 133 -21.20 -7.25 6.83
C GLN A 133 -22.63 -6.79 6.57
N THR A 134 -23.54 -7.67 6.95
CA THR A 134 -24.98 -7.43 7.04
C THR A 134 -25.21 -6.11 7.75
N SER A 135 -25.98 -5.26 7.11
CA SER A 135 -26.75 -4.20 7.72
C SER A 135 -27.40 -4.70 9.02
N GLU A 136 -26.93 -4.22 10.18
CA GLU A 136 -27.74 -3.97 11.38
C GLU A 136 -26.84 -3.35 12.46
N LEU A 137 -27.40 -2.34 13.16
CA LEU A 137 -26.85 -1.54 14.27
C LEU A 137 -26.31 -0.15 13.90
N CYS A 138 -27.22 0.69 13.41
CA CYS A 138 -27.32 2.08 13.86
C CYS A 138 -28.82 2.43 14.06
N THR A 139 -29.36 1.96 15.18
CA THR A 139 -30.44 2.61 15.95
C THR A 139 -30.25 2.25 17.41
#